data_AF-A0A7X2TLR5-F1
#
_entry.id   AF-A0A7X2TLR5-F1
#
_cell.length_a   1.000
_cell.length_b   1.000
_cell.length_c   1.000
_cell.angle_alpha   90.00
_cell.angle_beta   90.00
_cell.angle_gamma   90.00
#
_symmetry.space_group_name_H-M   'P 1'
#
loop_
_entity.id
_entity.type
_entity.pdbx_description
1 polymer ?
#
loop_
_entity_poly.entity_id
_entity_poly.type
_entity_poly.pdbx_seq_one_letter_code
_entity_poly.pdbx_strand_id
1 'polypeptide(L)'
;MKSRNKKRLLALVLCMVVAISNSSFIFASETGQTEYPQEAEVQTQDEAVADDMDVAAYAADEGQAVADEQPAAVEQVAAEPETTAETQEAQPVAEAPAAEQPTTEAPAAQASAVQAPATAPTEETAPASENATAETPEEDATQAEAENQQLTWSQVVGNTTVNVTAEAGALPADAKLSVTEITSEDEVKEIEKAVEEKAIEEQFSIKNIFSYDIKFLVNGSEVQPTTPVQVSVDTPEITSSEDAAVLHVNDNNVAEDMKGAVDGEGKVVFDAPHFSKYVIVQKGTATVTVTVEHYDNSKNPAEKIYSSKYTLSVGGSVKDFVKTQNWELEKIEVGDETDGYKEISEEAASNIEAVKDITIRVYCKPETSQKKDGVTFYDYTVKAGTMKNGTVHSINDISNYSQNTNGKLTVGENKRNYDYDTVYHAECSASDGRNANGYIGKDMTNPITGLISSLDSNDQPVFNYADPGFFNDTDIAITGNWKKINKTWNNNKYEYSEGNTYSSETRYTRKVYKNYKLEFENHKIMSDYCSP
;
A
#
# COMPACT_ATOMS: atom_id res chain seq x y z
N MET A 1 37.68 -18.58 1.19
CA MET A 1 37.74 -17.70 2.38
C MET A 1 38.98 -16.82 2.31
N LYS A 2 38.81 -15.49 2.29
CA LYS A 2 39.84 -14.46 2.47
C LYS A 2 39.11 -13.15 2.80
N SER A 3 39.49 -12.46 3.87
CA SER A 3 38.79 -11.24 4.31
C SER A 3 39.10 -10.03 3.43
N ARG A 4 38.14 -9.11 3.32
CA ARG A 4 38.30 -7.78 2.69
C ARG A 4 37.51 -6.71 3.47
N ASN A 5 37.92 -6.44 4.71
CA ASN A 5 37.48 -5.26 5.46
C ASN A 5 37.77 -3.96 4.67
N LYS A 6 37.00 -2.89 4.97
CA LYS A 6 37.07 -1.46 4.57
C LYS A 6 35.75 -1.04 3.89
N LYS A 7 35.08 0.06 4.27
CA LYS A 7 35.41 1.16 5.23
C LYS A 7 34.12 1.93 5.60
N ARG A 8 33.99 2.46 6.83
CA ARG A 8 33.12 3.63 7.10
C ARG A 8 33.65 4.81 6.25
N LEU A 9 32.76 5.53 5.55
CA LEU A 9 33.09 6.81 4.90
C LEU A 9 31.83 7.68 4.70
N LEU A 10 31.42 8.38 5.75
CA LEU A 10 30.48 9.50 5.66
C LEU A 10 31.28 10.79 5.41
N ALA A 11 30.98 11.55 4.36
CA ALA A 11 31.52 12.90 4.15
C ALA A 11 30.75 13.71 3.09
N LEU A 12 30.08 14.79 3.54
CA LEU A 12 30.16 16.17 3.04
C LEU A 12 30.10 16.51 1.52
N VAL A 13 29.54 17.64 1.06
CA VAL A 13 28.47 18.53 1.54
C VAL A 13 28.17 19.56 0.44
N LEU A 14 26.90 20.00 0.34
CA LEU A 14 26.40 21.30 -0.15
C LEU A 14 27.26 22.18 -1.11
N CYS A 15 26.76 22.41 -2.34
CA CYS A 15 26.79 23.71 -3.07
C CYS A 15 26.12 23.57 -4.47
N MET A 16 25.42 24.55 -5.08
CA MET A 16 24.71 25.77 -4.60
C MET A 16 23.88 26.36 -5.79
N VAL A 17 23.02 27.37 -5.55
CA VAL A 17 22.43 28.32 -6.54
C VAL A 17 21.19 27.89 -7.37
N VAL A 18 20.01 28.09 -6.76
CA VAL A 18 18.95 29.06 -7.16
C VAL A 18 18.44 29.12 -8.63
N ALA A 19 17.15 28.76 -8.80
CA ALA A 19 16.07 29.54 -9.45
C ALA A 19 14.72 28.93 -8.98
N ILE A 20 13.82 29.59 -8.23
CA ILE A 20 12.97 30.76 -8.58
C ILE A 20 12.15 30.45 -9.86
N SER A 21 10.83 30.21 -9.79
CA SER A 21 9.83 31.26 -9.49
C SER A 21 8.48 30.73 -8.98
N ASN A 22 7.93 31.42 -7.98
CA ASN A 22 6.55 31.95 -7.87
C ASN A 22 5.39 31.15 -8.56
N SER A 23 4.50 30.44 -7.86
CA SER A 23 3.47 30.88 -6.87
C SER A 23 2.13 31.39 -7.45
N SER A 24 1.02 30.77 -7.05
CA SER A 24 -0.16 31.43 -6.41
C SER A 24 -1.31 30.44 -6.16
N PHE A 25 -1.81 30.37 -4.93
CA PHE A 25 -3.18 29.91 -4.64
C PHE A 25 -4.17 31.04 -4.97
N ILE A 26 -5.35 30.72 -5.52
CA ILE A 26 -6.55 31.57 -5.43
C ILE A 26 -7.75 30.66 -5.11
N PHE A 27 -8.59 31.10 -4.17
CA PHE A 27 -9.78 30.39 -3.69
C PHE A 27 -10.96 31.39 -3.68
N ALA A 28 -11.89 31.26 -4.63
CA ALA A 28 -13.13 32.05 -4.76
C ALA A 28 -13.95 31.56 -5.98
N SER A 29 -15.28 31.74 -6.12
CA SER A 29 -16.40 31.73 -5.15
C SER A 29 -17.72 31.96 -5.93
N GLU A 30 -18.66 31.01 -5.85
CA GLU A 30 -20.13 31.21 -5.87
C GLU A 30 -20.89 31.88 -7.05
N THR A 31 -22.15 31.45 -7.21
CA THR A 31 -23.27 32.05 -8.00
C THR A 31 -23.25 31.94 -9.54
N GLY A 32 -24.43 31.70 -10.15
CA GLY A 32 -24.58 31.58 -11.62
C GLY A 32 -25.87 30.91 -12.12
N GLN A 33 -27.04 31.20 -11.53
CA GLN A 33 -28.33 30.59 -11.89
C GLN A 33 -29.04 31.32 -13.05
N THR A 34 -29.49 30.59 -14.08
CA THR A 34 -30.52 31.03 -15.05
C THR A 34 -31.36 29.84 -15.54
N GLU A 35 -32.60 30.11 -15.93
CA GLU A 35 -33.68 29.12 -16.15
C GLU A 35 -34.09 28.99 -17.63
N TYR A 36 -34.44 27.76 -18.07
CA TYR A 36 -35.58 27.35 -18.95
C TYR A 36 -35.86 28.10 -20.29
N PRO A 37 -36.84 27.70 -21.16
CA PRO A 37 -37.81 26.59 -21.09
C PRO A 37 -37.92 25.68 -22.35
N GLN A 38 -38.78 24.63 -22.25
CA GLN A 38 -39.81 24.10 -23.22
C GLN A 38 -39.48 23.98 -24.74
N GLU A 39 -40.08 23.09 -25.55
CA GLU A 39 -41.09 22.02 -25.40
C GLU A 39 -41.07 21.09 -26.64
N ALA A 40 -41.57 19.85 -26.55
CA ALA A 40 -42.39 19.17 -27.57
C ALA A 40 -42.63 17.67 -27.24
N GLU A 41 -43.88 17.29 -26.98
CA GLU A 41 -44.33 15.89 -26.98
C GLU A 41 -44.90 15.50 -28.35
N VAL A 42 -44.65 14.28 -28.85
CA VAL A 42 -45.52 13.58 -29.82
C VAL A 42 -45.46 12.07 -29.57
N GLN A 43 -46.62 11.45 -29.31
CA GLN A 43 -46.86 9.98 -29.35
C GLN A 43 -47.11 9.56 -30.82
N THR A 44 -47.00 8.30 -31.29
CA THR A 44 -47.71 7.08 -30.86
C THR A 44 -47.16 5.81 -31.58
N GLN A 45 -47.54 4.63 -31.06
CA GLN A 45 -48.05 3.41 -31.74
C GLN A 45 -48.06 3.29 -33.30
N ASP A 46 -48.02 2.10 -33.92
CA ASP A 46 -48.21 0.72 -33.39
C ASP A 46 -47.60 -0.42 -34.25
N GLU A 47 -47.85 -1.67 -33.84
CA GLU A 47 -48.08 -2.94 -34.60
C GLU A 47 -47.78 -3.05 -36.12
N ALA A 48 -47.43 -4.22 -36.71
CA ALA A 48 -47.01 -5.56 -36.23
C ALA A 48 -46.70 -6.47 -37.45
N VAL A 49 -46.70 -7.80 -37.24
CA VAL A 49 -46.74 -8.91 -38.22
C VAL A 49 -45.37 -9.32 -38.81
N ALA A 50 -45.13 -10.63 -38.79
CA ALA A 50 -43.95 -11.30 -39.31
C ALA A 50 -44.26 -12.03 -40.63
N ASP A 51 -43.20 -12.46 -41.33
CA ASP A 51 -43.20 -13.80 -41.94
C ASP A 51 -41.75 -14.33 -42.08
N ASP A 52 -41.61 -15.62 -42.36
CA ASP A 52 -40.34 -16.35 -42.49
C ASP A 52 -39.48 -15.91 -43.70
N MET A 53 -38.16 -16.16 -43.64
CA MET A 53 -37.38 -16.85 -44.71
C MET A 53 -35.85 -16.93 -44.46
N ASP A 54 -35.33 -18.16 -44.49
CA ASP A 54 -33.99 -18.63 -44.88
C ASP A 54 -32.71 -17.88 -44.43
N VAL A 55 -31.99 -18.50 -43.48
CA VAL A 55 -30.60 -18.17 -43.13
C VAL A 55 -29.61 -18.77 -44.13
N ALA A 56 -29.11 -17.95 -45.06
CA ALA A 56 -27.99 -18.31 -45.93
C ALA A 56 -26.65 -17.87 -45.31
N ALA A 57 -26.03 -18.73 -44.51
CA ALA A 57 -24.70 -18.49 -43.95
C ALA A 57 -23.60 -18.61 -45.03
N TYR A 58 -22.73 -17.60 -45.14
CA TYR A 58 -21.56 -17.65 -46.01
C TYR A 58 -20.30 -17.91 -45.18
N ALA A 59 -19.73 -19.11 -45.31
CA ALA A 59 -18.45 -19.44 -44.68
C ALA A 59 -17.28 -18.75 -45.40
N ALA A 60 -16.22 -18.44 -44.65
CA ALA A 60 -14.94 -18.06 -45.24
C ALA A 60 -14.15 -19.33 -45.62
N ASP A 61 -13.64 -19.36 -46.85
CA ASP A 61 -12.83 -20.44 -47.39
C ASP A 61 -11.34 -20.17 -47.15
N GLU A 62 -10.70 -21.00 -46.31
CA GLU A 62 -9.29 -21.35 -46.45
C GLU A 62 -9.11 -22.84 -46.14
N GLY A 63 -8.98 -23.65 -47.20
CA GLY A 63 -8.73 -25.09 -47.08
C GLY A 63 -7.25 -25.47 -47.25
N GLN A 64 -6.71 -26.24 -46.31
CA GLN A 64 -5.53 -27.09 -46.56
C GLN A 64 -5.69 -28.43 -45.84
N ALA A 65 -5.59 -29.54 -46.58
CA ALA A 65 -6.11 -30.84 -46.18
C ALA A 65 -5.03 -31.88 -45.84
N VAL A 66 -5.33 -32.77 -44.88
CA VAL A 66 -4.69 -34.08 -44.73
C VAL A 66 -5.70 -35.13 -44.26
N ALA A 67 -5.89 -36.17 -45.10
CA ALA A 67 -6.38 -37.54 -44.82
C ALA A 67 -7.68 -37.80 -44.03
N ASP A 68 -8.56 -38.59 -44.66
CA ASP A 68 -9.78 -39.19 -44.12
C ASP A 68 -9.54 -40.30 -43.07
N GLU A 69 -10.48 -40.45 -42.13
CA GLU A 69 -11.10 -41.76 -41.86
C GLU A 69 -12.62 -41.59 -41.67
N GLN A 70 -13.39 -42.63 -42.01
CA GLN A 70 -14.85 -42.59 -42.15
C GLN A 70 -15.56 -43.15 -40.90
N PRO A 71 -16.66 -42.55 -40.40
CA PRO A 71 -17.34 -43.01 -39.19
C PRO A 71 -18.18 -44.28 -39.40
N ALA A 72 -18.33 -45.05 -38.32
CA ALA A 72 -19.41 -46.02 -38.11
C ALA A 72 -20.40 -45.46 -37.06
N ALA A 73 -21.67 -45.84 -37.12
CA ALA A 73 -22.76 -45.07 -36.51
C ALA A 73 -23.61 -45.84 -35.48
N VAL A 74 -24.15 -45.06 -34.54
CA VAL A 74 -25.34 -45.26 -33.68
C VAL A 74 -25.57 -46.59 -32.96
N GLU A 75 -25.82 -46.50 -31.65
CA GLU A 75 -27.04 -47.09 -31.07
C GLU A 75 -27.56 -46.22 -29.92
N GLN A 76 -28.89 -46.17 -29.75
CA GLN A 76 -29.57 -45.52 -28.63
C GLN A 76 -30.32 -46.58 -27.81
N VAL A 77 -30.19 -46.57 -26.49
CA VAL A 77 -31.17 -47.20 -25.58
C VAL A 77 -31.32 -46.31 -24.35
N ALA A 78 -32.56 -46.11 -23.90
CA ALA A 78 -32.90 -45.43 -22.65
C ALA A 78 -33.55 -46.40 -21.66
N ALA A 79 -33.29 -46.21 -20.36
CA ALA A 79 -34.01 -46.84 -19.26
C ALA A 79 -33.92 -45.98 -17.99
N GLU A 80 -34.97 -46.02 -17.18
CA GLU A 80 -35.09 -45.32 -15.88
C GLU A 80 -34.82 -46.30 -14.69
N PRO A 81 -34.86 -45.87 -13.40
CA PRO A 81 -34.11 -46.52 -12.32
C PRO A 81 -34.89 -47.55 -11.48
N GLU A 82 -34.17 -48.25 -10.59
CA GLU A 82 -34.73 -48.94 -9.41
C GLU A 82 -33.90 -48.71 -8.12
N THR A 83 -34.47 -49.03 -6.95
CA THR A 83 -33.97 -48.63 -5.61
C THR A 83 -34.18 -49.72 -4.55
N THR A 84 -33.15 -50.08 -3.76
CA THR A 84 -33.18 -50.88 -2.49
C THR A 84 -31.81 -50.65 -1.78
N ALA A 85 -31.65 -50.13 -0.55
CA ALA A 85 -31.88 -50.69 0.81
C ALA A 85 -31.01 -51.96 1.10
N GLU A 86 -30.41 -52.28 2.27
CA GLU A 86 -30.38 -51.87 3.70
C GLU A 86 -29.00 -52.31 4.31
N THR A 87 -28.44 -51.96 5.49
CA THR A 87 -28.71 -50.97 6.58
C THR A 87 -27.47 -50.77 7.51
N GLN A 88 -27.55 -49.76 8.40
CA GLN A 88 -26.73 -49.30 9.57
C GLN A 88 -25.64 -50.17 10.25
N GLU A 89 -24.55 -49.52 10.69
CA GLU A 89 -23.96 -49.43 12.07
C GLU A 89 -22.70 -48.48 12.02
N ALA A 90 -22.17 -47.81 13.05
CA ALA A 90 -22.71 -47.17 14.26
C ALA A 90 -21.76 -46.04 14.77
N GLN A 91 -22.28 -45.14 15.62
CA GLN A 91 -21.68 -43.88 16.16
C GLN A 91 -20.45 -44.07 17.13
N PRO A 92 -19.73 -42.99 17.62
CA PRO A 92 -20.22 -41.65 17.96
C PRO A 92 -19.37 -40.41 17.55
N VAL A 93 -19.94 -39.23 17.86
CA VAL A 93 -19.40 -37.87 17.70
C VAL A 93 -19.23 -37.23 19.10
N ALA A 94 -18.34 -36.23 19.24
CA ALA A 94 -18.19 -35.42 20.46
C ALA A 94 -18.68 -33.97 20.24
N GLU A 95 -19.12 -33.32 21.31
CA GLU A 95 -20.00 -32.14 21.27
C GLU A 95 -19.27 -30.78 21.36
N ALA A 96 -19.99 -29.70 21.03
CA ALA A 96 -19.60 -28.32 21.28
C ALA A 96 -20.53 -27.67 22.33
N PRO A 97 -20.05 -26.76 23.20
CA PRO A 97 -20.87 -26.05 24.16
C PRO A 97 -21.38 -24.69 23.64
N ALA A 98 -22.56 -24.28 24.12
CA ALA A 98 -23.11 -22.92 23.97
C ALA A 98 -23.10 -22.19 25.33
N ALA A 99 -23.40 -20.88 25.32
CA ALA A 99 -23.22 -19.99 26.47
C ALA A 99 -24.44 -19.85 27.40
N GLU A 100 -24.20 -19.54 28.67
CA GLU A 100 -25.16 -18.93 29.60
C GLU A 100 -24.48 -17.85 30.48
N GLN A 101 -25.29 -16.92 31.04
CA GLN A 101 -24.87 -15.96 32.07
C GLN A 101 -24.93 -16.57 33.48
N PRO A 102 -24.47 -15.86 34.52
CA PRO A 102 -25.45 -15.38 35.51
C PRO A 102 -25.16 -14.00 36.13
N THR A 103 -26.07 -13.54 36.99
CA THR A 103 -26.02 -12.28 37.74
C THR A 103 -25.72 -12.45 39.24
N THR A 104 -25.05 -11.43 39.81
CA THR A 104 -25.09 -10.91 41.20
C THR A 104 -25.66 -11.77 42.35
N GLU A 105 -24.81 -12.16 43.31
CA GLU A 105 -24.96 -11.79 44.74
C GLU A 105 -23.64 -11.93 45.53
N ALA A 106 -23.64 -11.51 46.82
CA ALA A 106 -22.53 -11.56 47.79
C ALA A 106 -23.11 -12.00 49.17
N PRO A 107 -22.38 -12.07 50.32
CA PRO A 107 -20.95 -11.84 50.59
C PRO A 107 -20.26 -12.89 51.51
N ALA A 108 -18.94 -12.77 51.75
CA ALA A 108 -18.29 -13.12 53.03
C ALA A 108 -16.87 -12.52 53.15
N ALA A 109 -16.43 -12.22 54.37
CA ALA A 109 -15.21 -11.45 54.65
C ALA A 109 -13.95 -12.28 54.97
N GLN A 110 -12.77 -11.77 54.57
CA GLN A 110 -11.57 -11.54 55.42
C GLN A 110 -10.48 -10.87 54.56
N ALA A 111 -9.82 -9.73 54.81
CA ALA A 111 -9.64 -8.78 55.93
C ALA A 111 -8.15 -8.65 56.36
N SER A 112 -7.34 -7.92 55.58
CA SER A 112 -6.14 -7.14 55.98
C SER A 112 -5.48 -6.52 54.74
N ALA A 113 -4.72 -5.42 54.76
CA ALA A 113 -4.74 -4.21 55.59
C ALA A 113 -3.71 -3.23 54.98
N VAL A 114 -4.14 -2.21 54.23
CA VAL A 114 -3.25 -1.15 53.72
C VAL A 114 -3.68 0.18 54.33
N GLN A 115 -2.72 0.96 54.81
CA GLN A 115 -2.96 2.19 55.56
C GLN A 115 -2.43 3.40 54.77
N ALA A 116 -3.32 4.32 54.41
CA ALA A 116 -2.99 5.58 53.76
C ALA A 116 -3.21 6.76 54.74
N PRO A 117 -2.31 7.76 54.80
CA PRO A 117 -2.55 9.01 55.50
C PRO A 117 -3.39 9.98 54.66
N ALA A 118 -4.17 10.84 55.32
CA ALA A 118 -4.99 11.85 54.67
C ALA A 118 -4.42 13.27 54.89
N THR A 119 -4.84 14.20 54.03
CA THR A 119 -4.74 15.66 54.24
C THR A 119 -5.79 16.11 55.29
N ALA A 120 -5.88 17.35 55.80
CA ALA A 120 -5.41 18.65 55.31
C ALA A 120 -5.04 19.63 56.49
N PRO A 121 -5.30 20.97 56.52
CA PRO A 121 -4.23 21.93 56.84
C PRO A 121 -4.51 22.88 58.03
N THR A 122 -3.53 23.73 58.39
CA THR A 122 -3.75 24.95 59.19
C THR A 122 -2.67 26.03 58.90
N GLU A 123 -2.80 27.22 59.49
CA GLU A 123 -2.43 28.52 58.91
C GLU A 123 -1.36 29.31 59.71
N GLU A 124 -0.88 30.40 59.12
CA GLU A 124 0.15 31.35 59.56
C GLU A 124 -0.14 32.06 60.90
N THR A 125 0.87 32.18 61.79
CA THR A 125 1.11 33.44 62.54
C THR A 125 2.50 33.51 63.21
N ALA A 126 3.07 34.71 63.23
CA ALA A 126 4.15 35.18 64.11
C ALA A 126 3.64 36.44 64.87
N PRO A 127 4.42 37.18 65.71
CA PRO A 127 5.79 36.98 66.20
C PRO A 127 5.94 37.18 67.74
N ALA A 128 7.17 37.07 68.29
CA ALA A 128 7.67 37.88 69.42
C ALA A 128 9.19 37.71 69.61
N SER A 129 9.83 38.66 70.33
CA SER A 129 11.27 38.72 70.63
C SER A 129 11.52 38.80 72.14
N GLU A 130 12.55 38.13 72.68
CA GLU A 130 13.68 38.84 73.32
C GLU A 130 14.86 37.92 73.77
N ASN A 131 16.03 38.23 73.21
CA ASN A 131 17.33 38.43 73.89
C ASN A 131 17.82 37.50 75.03
N ALA A 132 18.89 36.74 74.75
CA ALA A 132 19.96 36.45 75.72
C ALA A 132 21.32 36.29 74.99
N THR A 133 22.38 36.95 75.45
CA THR A 133 23.71 36.98 74.79
C THR A 133 24.73 36.06 75.47
N ALA A 134 25.49 35.27 74.70
CA ALA A 134 26.78 34.69 75.12
C ALA A 134 27.64 34.18 73.93
N GLU A 135 28.92 34.55 73.92
CA GLU A 135 30.10 33.85 73.38
C GLU A 135 30.03 33.16 71.99
N THR A 136 30.62 33.82 70.99
CA THR A 136 31.20 33.19 69.80
C THR A 136 32.50 32.44 70.16
N PRO A 137 32.73 31.26 69.59
CA PRO A 137 34.01 31.04 68.89
C PRO A 137 33.82 30.80 67.38
N GLU A 138 34.86 31.12 66.61
CA GLU A 138 34.90 30.90 65.16
C GLU A 138 35.24 29.43 64.86
N GLU A 139 34.34 28.67 64.24
CA GLU A 139 34.74 27.43 63.54
C GLU A 139 33.84 27.12 62.34
N ASP A 140 34.50 26.68 61.27
CA ASP A 140 34.00 26.12 60.00
C ASP A 140 32.78 26.78 59.28
N ALA A 141 33.08 27.76 58.43
CA ALA A 141 32.13 28.31 57.45
C ALA A 141 32.11 27.53 56.11
N THR A 142 32.71 26.34 56.03
CA THR A 142 33.09 25.68 54.76
C THR A 142 32.23 24.47 54.38
N GLN A 143 31.32 24.01 55.25
CA GLN A 143 30.53 22.81 54.98
C GLN A 143 29.30 23.05 54.04
N ALA A 144 28.73 24.26 54.03
CA ALA A 144 27.54 24.57 53.22
C ALA A 144 27.82 24.85 51.72
N GLU A 145 29.08 25.00 51.32
CA GLU A 145 29.50 25.32 49.94
C GLU A 145 29.99 24.08 49.14
N ALA A 146 30.00 22.91 49.79
CA ALA A 146 30.35 21.63 49.16
C ALA A 146 29.15 20.90 48.53
N GLU A 147 27.95 21.04 49.12
CA GLU A 147 26.73 20.26 48.77
C GLU A 147 26.05 20.69 47.45
N ASN A 148 26.63 21.62 46.69
CA ASN A 148 26.08 22.13 45.44
C ASN A 148 27.12 22.19 44.30
N GLN A 149 28.20 21.42 44.42
CA GLN A 149 29.21 21.29 43.37
C GLN A 149 28.81 20.19 42.38
N GLN A 150 28.69 20.55 41.10
CA GLN A 150 28.36 19.62 40.03
C GLN A 150 29.63 19.21 39.27
N LEU A 151 29.76 17.92 38.97
CA LEU A 151 30.88 17.33 38.25
C LEU A 151 30.41 16.86 36.88
N THR A 152 31.15 17.19 35.82
CA THR A 152 30.87 16.73 34.45
C THR A 152 32.07 15.98 33.88
N TRP A 153 31.80 14.80 33.34
CA TRP A 153 32.73 14.00 32.55
C TRP A 153 32.27 14.00 31.09
N SER A 154 33.21 13.93 30.15
CA SER A 154 32.92 13.96 28.71
C SER A 154 33.77 12.92 27.97
N GLN A 155 33.17 12.19 27.05
CA GLN A 155 33.87 11.25 26.16
C GLN A 155 33.29 11.32 24.74
N VAL A 156 34.17 11.41 23.75
CA VAL A 156 33.82 11.30 22.33
C VAL A 156 33.91 9.84 21.89
N VAL A 157 32.88 9.34 21.20
CA VAL A 157 32.81 7.99 20.63
C VAL A 157 32.29 8.10 19.20
N GLY A 158 33.15 7.74 18.23
CA GLY A 158 32.83 7.94 16.81
C GLY A 158 32.72 9.43 16.46
N ASN A 159 31.53 9.86 16.08
CA ASN A 159 31.13 11.24 15.85
C ASN A 159 30.26 11.82 16.98
N THR A 160 29.87 11.01 17.96
CA THR A 160 29.01 11.38 19.09
C THR A 160 29.86 11.87 20.28
N THR A 161 29.37 12.87 21.03
CA THR A 161 29.93 13.24 22.35
C THR A 161 28.93 12.92 23.45
N VAL A 162 29.34 12.10 24.42
CA VAL A 162 28.54 11.79 25.62
C VAL A 162 29.12 12.56 26.80
N ASN A 163 28.28 13.37 27.44
CA ASN A 163 28.56 14.03 28.71
C ASN A 163 27.73 13.36 29.79
N VAL A 164 28.32 13.15 30.96
CA VAL A 164 27.61 12.72 32.18
C VAL A 164 27.88 13.76 33.27
N THR A 165 26.83 14.20 33.94
CA THR A 165 26.85 15.29 34.92
C THR A 165 26.17 14.83 36.21
N ALA A 166 26.84 14.97 37.35
CA ALA A 166 26.38 14.46 38.64
C ALA A 166 26.71 15.42 39.80
N GLU A 167 26.01 15.28 40.92
CA GLU A 167 26.31 15.99 42.16
C GLU A 167 27.61 15.46 42.81
N ALA A 168 28.31 16.30 43.56
CA ALA A 168 29.50 15.90 44.30
C ALA A 168 29.18 14.78 45.32
N GLY A 169 29.84 13.63 45.19
CA GLY A 169 29.59 12.44 46.01
C GLY A 169 28.60 11.43 45.40
N ALA A 170 27.92 11.76 44.30
CA ALA A 170 27.12 10.80 43.54
C ALA A 170 27.97 9.65 42.95
N LEU A 171 29.27 9.92 42.73
CA LEU A 171 30.26 8.99 42.19
C LEU A 171 31.59 9.05 42.99
N PRO A 172 32.37 7.94 43.03
CA PRO A 172 33.70 7.94 43.64
C PRO A 172 34.67 8.91 42.93
N ALA A 173 35.53 9.58 43.69
CA ALA A 173 36.40 10.63 43.17
C ALA A 173 37.49 10.16 42.18
N ASP A 174 37.80 8.86 42.11
CA ASP A 174 38.71 8.25 41.13
C ASP A 174 37.99 7.54 39.97
N ALA A 175 36.65 7.61 39.92
CA ALA A 175 35.82 7.01 38.88
C ALA A 175 36.00 7.70 37.52
N LYS A 176 35.97 6.91 36.45
CA LYS A 176 36.20 7.37 35.07
C LYS A 176 35.08 6.91 34.15
N LEU A 177 34.50 7.86 33.43
CA LEU A 177 33.57 7.60 32.33
C LEU A 177 34.22 6.66 31.29
N SER A 178 33.43 5.71 30.82
CA SER A 178 33.78 4.69 29.83
C SER A 178 32.54 4.40 28.98
N VAL A 179 32.46 5.03 27.81
CA VAL A 179 31.39 4.87 26.83
C VAL A 179 31.86 4.01 25.65
N THR A 180 31.00 3.09 25.18
CA THR A 180 31.26 2.26 23.99
C THR A 180 30.05 2.24 23.05
N GLU A 181 30.27 2.42 21.74
CA GLU A 181 29.28 2.25 20.68
C GLU A 181 28.95 0.74 20.51
N ILE A 182 27.69 0.33 20.67
CA ILE A 182 27.28 -1.07 20.55
C ILE A 182 27.12 -1.39 19.05
N THR A 183 28.13 -2.07 18.49
CA THR A 183 28.19 -2.40 17.05
C THR A 183 28.35 -3.90 16.78
N SER A 184 28.06 -4.75 17.77
CA SER A 184 28.07 -6.21 17.63
C SER A 184 26.78 -6.66 16.94
N GLU A 185 26.88 -7.34 15.80
CA GLU A 185 25.73 -7.66 14.93
C GLU A 185 24.58 -8.36 15.67
N ASP A 186 24.91 -9.25 16.61
CA ASP A 186 23.90 -10.01 17.37
C ASP A 186 23.31 -9.20 18.54
N GLU A 187 24.08 -8.29 19.16
CA GLU A 187 23.53 -7.37 20.17
C GLU A 187 22.68 -6.27 19.54
N VAL A 188 23.05 -5.81 18.34
CA VAL A 188 22.28 -4.80 17.59
C VAL A 188 20.92 -5.38 17.19
N LYS A 189 20.82 -6.61 16.70
CA LYS A 189 19.52 -7.25 16.37
C LYS A 189 18.57 -7.35 17.57
N GLU A 190 19.09 -7.75 18.73
CA GLU A 190 18.28 -7.88 19.94
C GLU A 190 17.84 -6.50 20.48
N ILE A 191 18.70 -5.49 20.36
CA ILE A 191 18.34 -4.09 20.67
C ILE A 191 17.32 -3.53 19.66
N GLU A 192 17.53 -3.73 18.35
CA GLU A 192 16.58 -3.36 17.28
C GLU A 192 15.20 -3.92 17.62
N LYS A 193 15.08 -5.24 17.82
CA LYS A 193 13.83 -5.90 18.18
C LYS A 193 13.16 -5.32 19.43
N ALA A 194 13.92 -5.07 20.50
CA ALA A 194 13.39 -4.47 21.73
C ALA A 194 12.89 -3.03 21.52
N VAL A 195 13.58 -2.26 20.66
CA VAL A 195 13.19 -0.90 20.27
C VAL A 195 11.95 -0.90 19.35
N GLU A 196 11.87 -1.84 18.40
CA GLU A 196 10.72 -1.99 17.50
C GLU A 196 9.45 -2.38 18.28
N GLU A 197 9.53 -3.34 19.20
CA GLU A 197 8.42 -3.69 20.11
C GLU A 197 7.95 -2.48 20.94
N LYS A 198 8.89 -1.68 21.46
CA LYS A 198 8.58 -0.48 22.26
C LYS A 198 8.03 0.68 21.42
N ALA A 199 8.46 0.80 20.17
CA ALA A 199 7.95 1.75 19.19
C ALA A 199 6.49 1.47 18.82
N ILE A 200 6.09 0.20 18.74
CA ILE A 200 4.68 -0.22 18.55
C ILE A 200 3.86 0.12 19.79
N GLU A 201 4.34 -0.22 21.00
CA GLU A 201 3.66 0.05 22.28
C GLU A 201 3.39 1.55 22.48
N GLU A 202 4.39 2.41 22.24
CA GLU A 202 4.30 3.86 22.46
C GLU A 202 3.96 4.66 21.19
N GLN A 203 3.65 3.97 20.08
CA GLN A 203 3.16 4.53 18.82
C GLN A 203 4.04 5.66 18.22
N PHE A 204 5.37 5.48 18.23
CA PHE A 204 6.31 6.37 17.54
C PHE A 204 7.06 5.63 16.42
N SER A 205 7.39 6.32 15.32
CA SER A 205 8.21 5.73 14.26
C SER A 205 9.71 5.93 14.50
N ILE A 206 10.51 5.02 13.97
CA ILE A 206 11.97 4.99 14.07
C ILE A 206 12.58 5.61 12.81
N LYS A 207 13.47 6.59 12.98
CA LYS A 207 14.29 7.17 11.90
C LYS A 207 15.74 6.69 11.96
N ASN A 208 16.33 6.64 13.16
CA ASN A 208 17.66 6.08 13.43
C ASN A 208 17.71 5.52 14.86
N ILE A 209 18.60 4.56 15.11
CA ILE A 209 18.88 3.97 16.43
C ILE A 209 20.38 4.13 16.73
N PHE A 210 20.72 4.65 17.91
CA PHE A 210 22.10 4.81 18.37
C PHE A 210 22.27 4.19 19.76
N SER A 211 23.10 3.15 19.86
CA SER A 211 23.19 2.29 21.05
C SER A 211 24.54 2.42 21.74
N TYR A 212 24.55 2.75 23.04
CA TYR A 212 25.76 3.01 23.81
C TYR A 212 25.76 2.28 25.16
N ASP A 213 26.87 1.62 25.47
CA ASP A 213 27.17 1.13 26.82
C ASP A 213 27.87 2.26 27.60
N ILE A 214 27.17 2.85 28.58
CA ILE A 214 27.63 4.04 29.33
C ILE A 214 27.95 3.64 30.77
N LYS A 215 29.23 3.64 31.15
CA LYS A 215 29.72 3.14 32.45
C LYS A 215 30.71 4.06 33.15
N PHE A 216 30.86 3.87 34.46
CA PHE A 216 31.98 4.41 35.23
C PHE A 216 32.83 3.30 35.85
N LEU A 217 34.15 3.45 35.76
CA LEU A 217 35.13 2.48 36.22
C LEU A 217 36.02 3.05 37.33
N VAL A 218 36.12 2.34 38.45
CA VAL A 218 37.06 2.56 39.55
C VAL A 218 38.05 1.39 39.58
N ASN A 219 39.33 1.67 39.36
CA ASN A 219 40.41 0.66 39.29
C ASN A 219 40.14 -0.51 38.32
N GLY A 220 39.28 -0.32 37.32
CA GLY A 220 38.87 -1.33 36.34
C GLY A 220 37.61 -2.14 36.71
N SER A 221 37.02 -1.90 37.87
CA SER A 221 35.71 -2.42 38.25
C SER A 221 34.63 -1.38 38.01
N GLU A 222 33.44 -1.81 37.58
CA GLU A 222 32.29 -0.95 37.37
C GLU A 222 31.72 -0.44 38.71
N VAL A 223 31.34 0.83 38.75
CA VAL A 223 30.66 1.45 39.89
C VAL A 223 29.38 2.13 39.43
N GLN A 224 28.32 1.98 40.23
CA GLN A 224 27.00 2.57 40.00
C GLN A 224 26.88 3.88 40.80
N PRO A 225 26.06 4.86 40.34
CA PRO A 225 25.90 6.12 41.04
C PRO A 225 25.02 5.96 42.30
N THR A 226 25.17 6.85 43.27
CA THR A 226 24.37 6.83 44.52
C THR A 226 23.10 7.68 44.44
N THR A 227 23.07 8.65 43.53
CA THR A 227 21.90 9.44 43.10
C THR A 227 21.84 9.46 41.57
N PRO A 228 20.66 9.64 40.93
CA PRO A 228 20.57 9.69 39.47
C PRO A 228 21.48 10.77 38.87
N VAL A 229 22.13 10.45 37.75
CA VAL A 229 23.04 11.35 37.02
C VAL A 229 22.42 11.79 35.71
N GLN A 230 22.62 13.05 35.32
CA GLN A 230 22.15 13.53 34.04
C GLN A 230 23.13 13.11 32.93
N VAL A 231 22.61 12.55 31.85
CA VAL A 231 23.36 12.20 30.65
C VAL A 231 22.91 13.11 29.51
N SER A 232 23.85 13.63 28.73
CA SER A 232 23.61 14.46 27.55
C SER A 232 24.43 13.92 26.38
N VAL A 233 23.77 13.59 25.27
CA VAL A 233 24.37 12.95 24.11
C VAL A 233 24.19 13.80 22.86
N ASP A 234 25.31 14.26 22.32
CA ASP A 234 25.43 15.13 21.16
C ASP A 234 25.81 14.27 19.95
N THR A 235 24.84 13.95 19.07
CA THR A 235 25.07 13.18 17.84
C THR A 235 24.58 14.00 16.63
N PRO A 236 25.42 14.19 15.58
CA PRO A 236 25.15 15.17 14.52
C PRO A 236 24.00 14.79 13.57
N GLU A 237 23.43 13.59 13.73
CA GLU A 237 22.23 13.13 13.04
C GLU A 237 20.94 13.70 13.62
N ILE A 238 20.95 14.17 14.88
CA ILE A 238 19.82 14.74 15.60
C ILE A 238 19.98 16.26 15.72
N THR A 239 18.88 17.00 15.60
CA THR A 239 18.85 18.47 15.68
C THR A 239 17.73 18.97 16.60
N SER A 240 17.82 20.20 17.11
CA SER A 240 16.84 20.78 18.05
C SER A 240 15.45 21.09 17.47
N SER A 241 15.16 20.61 16.25
CA SER A 241 13.84 20.61 15.62
C SER A 241 13.25 19.20 15.45
N GLU A 242 13.88 18.17 16.02
CA GLU A 242 13.49 16.76 15.88
C GLU A 242 13.25 16.13 17.26
N ASP A 243 12.40 15.10 17.31
CA ASP A 243 12.09 14.35 18.52
C ASP A 243 13.00 13.12 18.68
N ALA A 244 13.21 12.72 19.94
CA ALA A 244 13.89 11.48 20.30
C ALA A 244 13.10 10.68 21.37
N ALA A 245 13.50 9.44 21.60
CA ALA A 245 13.32 8.72 22.86
C ALA A 245 14.69 8.25 23.37
N VAL A 246 14.77 7.95 24.66
CA VAL A 246 15.90 7.24 25.25
C VAL A 246 15.36 6.01 25.95
N LEU A 247 15.75 4.84 25.45
CA LEU A 247 15.36 3.56 26.03
C LEU A 247 16.55 2.95 26.78
N HIS A 248 16.31 2.43 27.97
CA HIS A 248 17.21 1.48 28.62
C HIS A 248 16.87 0.08 28.13
N VAL A 249 17.86 -0.69 27.67
CA VAL A 249 17.65 -2.11 27.33
C VAL A 249 18.32 -2.98 28.38
N ASN A 250 17.50 -3.70 29.14
CA ASN A 250 17.97 -4.54 30.24
C ASN A 250 18.47 -5.93 29.75
N ASP A 251 19.09 -6.71 30.64
CA ASP A 251 19.72 -8.00 30.31
C ASP A 251 18.76 -9.09 29.76
N ASN A 252 17.44 -8.85 29.76
CA ASN A 252 16.43 -9.72 29.16
C ASN A 252 15.94 -9.21 27.78
N ASN A 253 16.62 -8.22 27.21
CA ASN A 253 16.26 -7.53 25.96
C ASN A 253 14.86 -6.88 25.99
N VAL A 254 14.46 -6.35 27.15
CA VAL A 254 13.25 -5.51 27.30
C VAL A 254 13.67 -4.04 27.35
N ALA A 255 12.93 -3.18 26.64
CA ALA A 255 13.20 -1.76 26.53
C ALA A 255 12.27 -0.91 27.42
N GLU A 256 12.85 -0.04 28.25
CA GLU A 256 12.15 0.83 29.20
C GLU A 256 12.44 2.31 28.89
N ASP A 257 11.40 3.16 28.77
CA ASP A 257 11.58 4.57 28.39
C ASP A 257 12.05 5.44 29.57
N MET A 258 13.24 6.01 29.40
CA MET A 258 13.94 6.89 30.35
C MET A 258 13.46 8.34 30.32
N LYS A 259 12.43 8.65 29.53
CA LYS A 259 11.82 9.99 29.39
C LYS A 259 12.80 11.07 28.91
N GLY A 260 13.80 10.65 28.13
CA GLY A 260 14.78 11.55 27.53
C GLY A 260 14.18 12.41 26.41
N ALA A 261 14.72 13.62 26.24
CA ALA A 261 14.24 14.62 25.29
C ALA A 261 15.39 15.32 24.56
N VAL A 262 15.12 15.99 23.45
CA VAL A 262 16.10 16.82 22.73
C VAL A 262 16.11 18.22 23.33
N ASP A 263 17.29 18.75 23.64
CA ASP A 263 17.48 20.10 24.18
C ASP A 263 17.54 21.19 23.09
N GLY A 264 17.63 22.45 23.51
CA GLY A 264 17.71 23.59 22.60
C GLY A 264 18.96 23.65 21.71
N GLU A 265 20.00 22.90 22.03
CA GLU A 265 21.22 22.76 21.21
C GLU A 265 21.16 21.54 20.27
N GLY A 266 20.23 20.61 20.48
CA GLY A 266 20.03 19.39 19.69
C GLY A 266 20.58 18.13 20.36
N LYS A 267 21.01 18.20 21.63
CA LYS A 267 21.53 17.05 22.38
C LYS A 267 20.38 16.28 23.01
N VAL A 268 20.50 14.97 23.10
CA VAL A 268 19.52 14.12 23.78
C VAL A 268 19.89 14.04 25.26
N VAL A 269 19.03 14.56 26.13
CA VAL A 269 19.25 14.66 27.58
C VAL A 269 18.27 13.77 28.34
N PHE A 270 18.76 13.03 29.32
CA PHE A 270 17.98 12.12 30.17
C PHE A 270 18.63 11.90 31.54
N ASP A 271 17.86 11.47 32.53
CA ASP A 271 18.38 11.09 33.84
C ASP A 271 18.61 9.57 33.90
N ALA A 272 19.80 9.16 34.34
CA ALA A 272 20.23 7.76 34.47
C ALA A 272 20.35 7.39 35.96
N PRO A 273 19.47 6.53 36.51
CA PRO A 273 19.58 6.04 37.88
C PRO A 273 20.68 4.97 38.05
N HIS A 274 21.19 4.44 36.93
CA HIS A 274 22.23 3.43 36.87
C HIS A 274 22.98 3.51 35.53
N PHE A 275 24.19 2.98 35.47
CA PHE A 275 24.96 2.78 34.25
C PHE A 275 24.62 1.45 33.58
N SER A 276 24.39 1.49 32.28
CA SER A 276 23.92 0.34 31.49
C SER A 276 23.94 0.65 29.97
N LYS A 277 23.28 -0.19 29.18
CA LYS A 277 23.03 0.01 27.75
C LYS A 277 21.87 0.98 27.52
N TYR A 278 22.18 2.13 26.94
CA TYR A 278 21.20 3.16 26.58
C TYR A 278 21.09 3.30 25.06
N VAL A 279 19.86 3.45 24.58
CA VAL A 279 19.51 3.47 23.17
C VAL A 279 18.75 4.75 22.86
N ILE A 280 19.36 5.60 22.04
CA ILE A 280 18.76 6.83 21.56
C ILE A 280 18.05 6.53 20.25
N VAL A 281 16.74 6.76 20.22
CA VAL A 281 15.92 6.56 19.04
C VAL A 281 15.53 7.92 18.50
N GLN A 282 16.06 8.28 17.33
CA GLN A 282 15.58 9.44 16.60
C GLN A 282 14.20 9.09 16.03
N LYS A 283 13.18 9.90 16.34
CA LYS A 283 11.81 9.63 15.89
C LYS A 283 11.60 10.11 14.45
N GLY A 284 10.74 9.40 13.73
CA GLY A 284 10.29 9.76 12.39
C GLY A 284 8.97 10.54 12.40
N THR A 285 8.21 10.44 11.31
CA THR A 285 6.86 11.00 11.19
C THR A 285 5.80 10.17 11.91
N ALA A 286 4.65 10.76 12.25
CA ALA A 286 3.52 10.07 12.90
C ALA A 286 2.90 8.92 12.08
N THR A 287 3.28 8.77 10.82
CA THR A 287 2.96 7.66 9.92
C THR A 287 4.23 7.17 9.22
N VAL A 288 4.21 5.91 8.80
CA VAL A 288 5.29 5.27 8.04
C VAL A 288 4.85 4.90 6.62
N THR A 289 5.80 4.77 5.70
CA THR A 289 5.57 4.37 4.31
C THR A 289 6.06 2.94 4.07
N VAL A 290 5.14 2.01 3.81
CA VAL A 290 5.47 0.69 3.27
C VAL A 290 5.38 0.76 1.74
N THR A 291 6.51 0.57 1.07
CA THR A 291 6.55 0.36 -0.39
C THR A 291 6.57 -1.14 -0.66
N VAL A 292 5.66 -1.65 -1.49
CA VAL A 292 5.73 -3.02 -2.00
C VAL A 292 6.18 -2.98 -3.47
N GLU A 293 7.09 -3.87 -3.85
CA GLU A 293 7.67 -3.93 -5.19
C GLU A 293 7.67 -5.37 -5.71
N HIS A 294 7.07 -5.61 -6.88
CA HIS A 294 6.99 -6.95 -7.47
C HIS A 294 8.00 -7.10 -8.61
N TYR A 295 8.72 -8.22 -8.64
CA TYR A 295 9.85 -8.48 -9.55
C TYR A 295 9.70 -9.80 -10.29
N ASP A 296 9.91 -9.77 -11.61
CA ASP A 296 10.04 -10.94 -12.47
C ASP A 296 11.46 -11.52 -12.33
N ASN A 297 11.55 -12.57 -11.51
CA ASN A 297 12.78 -13.30 -11.19
C ASN A 297 13.13 -14.37 -12.24
N SER A 298 12.38 -14.47 -13.35
CA SER A 298 12.83 -15.19 -14.55
C SER A 298 13.86 -14.39 -15.36
N LYS A 299 14.05 -13.10 -15.05
CA LYS A 299 15.00 -12.19 -15.70
C LYS A 299 16.30 -12.08 -14.92
N ASN A 300 17.37 -11.75 -15.62
CA ASN A 300 18.69 -11.52 -15.02
C ASN A 300 19.33 -10.24 -15.60
N PRO A 301 19.39 -9.12 -14.85
CA PRO A 301 18.84 -8.94 -13.51
C PRO A 301 17.31 -9.06 -13.47
N ALA A 302 16.73 -9.29 -12.28
CA ALA A 302 15.29 -9.35 -12.09
C ALA A 302 14.63 -8.02 -12.50
N GLU A 303 13.48 -8.10 -13.18
CA GLU A 303 12.82 -6.94 -13.80
C GLU A 303 11.63 -6.51 -12.93
N LYS A 304 11.59 -5.25 -12.48
CA LYS A 304 10.46 -4.74 -11.67
C LYS A 304 9.21 -4.66 -12.55
N ILE A 305 8.13 -5.30 -12.09
CA ILE A 305 6.83 -5.38 -12.77
C ILE A 305 5.97 -4.17 -12.35
N TYR A 306 5.78 -3.98 -11.05
CA TYR A 306 5.04 -2.85 -10.49
C TYR A 306 5.48 -2.53 -9.06
N SER A 307 4.93 -1.46 -8.50
CA SER A 307 5.08 -1.10 -7.09
C SER A 307 3.85 -0.34 -6.60
N SER A 308 3.49 -0.56 -5.34
CA SER A 308 2.42 0.13 -4.62
C SER A 308 2.97 0.73 -3.33
N LYS A 309 2.36 1.81 -2.84
CA LYS A 309 2.76 2.48 -1.59
C LYS A 309 1.59 2.62 -0.63
N TYR A 310 1.86 2.34 0.64
CA TYR A 310 0.89 2.38 1.73
C TYR A 310 1.41 3.29 2.83
N THR A 311 0.66 4.34 3.16
CA THR A 311 0.92 5.16 4.35
C THR A 311 0.15 4.56 5.52
N LEU A 312 0.84 4.14 6.57
CA LEU A 312 0.28 3.40 7.71
C LEU A 312 0.54 4.13 9.03
N SER A 313 -0.30 3.87 10.02
CA SER A 313 0.04 4.12 11.44
C SER A 313 1.25 3.28 11.85
N VAL A 314 1.95 3.69 12.91
CA VAL A 314 3.01 2.89 13.53
C VAL A 314 2.44 1.54 13.98
N GLY A 315 3.13 0.45 13.64
CA GLY A 315 2.69 -0.92 13.86
C GLY A 315 1.65 -1.42 12.85
N GLY A 316 1.28 -0.63 11.84
CA GLY A 316 0.36 -1.07 10.79
C GLY A 316 0.98 -2.08 9.82
N SER A 317 0.17 -2.99 9.29
CA SER A 317 0.59 -4.02 8.32
C SER A 317 -0.13 -3.89 6.97
N VAL A 318 0.58 -4.19 5.88
CA VAL A 318 -0.03 -4.42 4.56
C VAL A 318 -0.48 -5.89 4.48
N LYS A 319 -1.68 -6.13 3.96
CA LYS A 319 -2.24 -7.49 3.77
C LYS A 319 -2.35 -7.84 2.29
N ASP A 320 -2.46 -9.13 1.99
CA ASP A 320 -2.77 -9.67 0.66
C ASP A 320 -1.78 -9.35 -0.49
N PHE A 321 -0.70 -8.61 -0.24
CA PHE A 321 0.24 -8.13 -1.26
C PHE A 321 1.03 -9.23 -1.97
N VAL A 322 0.99 -10.47 -1.48
CA VAL A 322 1.63 -11.66 -2.08
C VAL A 322 0.73 -12.34 -3.13
N LYS A 323 -0.58 -12.00 -3.20
CA LYS A 323 -1.55 -12.63 -4.09
C LYS A 323 -1.29 -12.34 -5.58
N THR A 324 -0.45 -13.16 -6.22
CA THR A 324 -0.13 -13.04 -7.65
C THR A 324 -0.84 -14.11 -8.48
N GLN A 325 -1.95 -13.76 -9.13
CA GLN A 325 -2.61 -14.68 -10.06
C GLN A 325 -1.68 -14.95 -11.26
N ASN A 326 -1.45 -16.23 -11.59
CA ASN A 326 -0.58 -16.69 -12.67
C ASN A 326 0.94 -16.44 -12.47
N TRP A 327 1.39 -16.24 -11.23
CA TRP A 327 2.83 -16.22 -10.91
C TRP A 327 3.13 -17.04 -9.65
N GLU A 328 4.23 -17.78 -9.68
CA GLU A 328 4.79 -18.55 -8.56
C GLU A 328 5.70 -17.64 -7.72
N LEU A 329 5.49 -17.58 -6.41
CA LEU A 329 6.37 -16.87 -5.47
C LEU A 329 7.69 -17.62 -5.30
N GLU A 330 8.82 -16.93 -5.41
CA GLU A 330 10.15 -17.52 -5.13
C GLU A 330 10.75 -17.04 -3.81
N LYS A 331 10.66 -15.74 -3.49
CA LYS A 331 11.15 -15.17 -2.23
C LYS A 331 10.53 -13.81 -1.93
N ILE A 332 10.61 -13.40 -0.67
CA ILE A 332 10.30 -12.04 -0.22
C ILE A 332 11.53 -11.49 0.50
N GLU A 333 11.96 -10.28 0.16
CA GLU A 333 13.00 -9.55 0.89
C GLU A 333 12.42 -8.27 1.48
N VAL A 334 12.85 -7.88 2.68
CA VAL A 334 12.39 -6.67 3.36
C VAL A 334 13.56 -5.87 3.92
N GLY A 335 13.45 -4.55 3.81
CA GLY A 335 14.40 -3.59 4.38
C GLY A 335 14.38 -2.29 3.58
N ASP A 336 15.54 -1.66 3.46
CA ASP A 336 15.70 -0.38 2.76
C ASP A 336 17.12 -0.26 2.16
N GLU A 337 17.42 0.86 1.49
CA GLU A 337 18.71 1.07 0.82
C GLU A 337 19.86 1.43 1.78
N THR A 338 19.58 1.62 3.08
CA THR A 338 20.57 1.89 4.15
C THR A 338 20.97 0.61 4.86
N ASP A 339 19.97 -0.13 5.37
CA ASP A 339 20.17 -1.37 6.13
C ASP A 339 20.33 -2.61 5.23
N GLY A 340 19.97 -2.47 3.95
CA GLY A 340 19.88 -3.56 3.00
C GLY A 340 18.61 -4.39 3.15
N TYR A 341 18.51 -5.44 2.34
CA TYR A 341 17.32 -6.27 2.21
C TYR A 341 17.60 -7.68 2.77
N LYS A 342 16.72 -8.14 3.68
CA LYS A 342 16.80 -9.42 4.38
C LYS A 342 15.68 -10.34 3.86
N GLU A 343 16.00 -11.57 3.46
CA GLU A 343 15.01 -12.56 2.99
C GLU A 343 14.17 -13.10 4.16
N ILE A 344 12.85 -13.21 3.98
CA ILE A 344 11.88 -13.64 5.01
C ILE A 344 10.81 -14.58 4.44
N SER A 345 10.08 -15.27 5.33
CA SER A 345 8.92 -16.10 4.95
C SER A 345 7.67 -15.27 4.63
N GLU A 346 6.75 -15.86 3.85
CA GLU A 346 5.44 -15.28 3.55
C GLU A 346 4.59 -15.02 4.82
N GLU A 347 4.68 -15.92 5.80
CA GLU A 347 4.03 -15.76 7.11
C GLU A 347 4.57 -14.56 7.88
N ALA A 348 5.89 -14.35 7.90
CA ALA A 348 6.49 -13.18 8.52
C ALA A 348 6.11 -11.90 7.75
N ALA A 349 6.21 -11.94 6.42
CA ALA A 349 5.93 -10.80 5.54
C ALA A 349 4.49 -10.28 5.69
N SER A 350 3.52 -11.19 5.83
CA SER A 350 2.09 -10.88 5.98
C SER A 350 1.73 -10.26 7.34
N ASN A 351 2.64 -10.30 8.32
CA ASN A 351 2.45 -9.83 9.69
C ASN A 351 3.49 -8.76 10.10
N ILE A 352 4.12 -8.07 9.15
CA ILE A 352 5.04 -6.96 9.46
C ILE A 352 4.25 -5.80 10.06
N GLU A 353 4.56 -5.45 11.31
CA GLU A 353 4.06 -4.25 11.98
C GLU A 353 5.07 -3.11 11.75
N ALA A 354 4.76 -2.21 10.81
CA ALA A 354 5.75 -1.25 10.31
C ALA A 354 6.00 -0.10 11.31
N VAL A 355 7.24 -0.01 11.79
CA VAL A 355 7.73 1.06 12.70
C VAL A 355 8.63 2.09 12.02
N LYS A 356 9.07 1.83 10.78
CA LYS A 356 9.82 2.77 9.95
C LYS A 356 9.40 2.65 8.48
N ASP A 357 9.86 3.57 7.64
CA ASP A 357 9.70 3.46 6.19
C ASP A 357 10.49 2.24 5.68
N ILE A 358 9.80 1.31 5.02
CA ILE A 358 10.37 0.03 4.55
C ILE A 358 9.93 -0.30 3.13
N THR A 359 10.72 -1.15 2.47
CA THR A 359 10.42 -1.69 1.15
C THR A 359 10.35 -3.22 1.21
N ILE A 360 9.22 -3.79 0.77
CA ILE A 360 8.97 -5.22 0.64
C ILE A 360 9.12 -5.59 -0.84
N ARG A 361 10.14 -6.39 -1.17
CA ARG A 361 10.39 -6.89 -2.53
C ARG A 361 9.89 -8.31 -2.68
N VAL A 362 8.85 -8.50 -3.48
CA VAL A 362 8.24 -9.79 -3.80
C VAL A 362 8.79 -10.27 -5.13
N TYR A 363 9.50 -11.41 -5.14
CA TYR A 363 10.12 -11.98 -6.33
C TYR A 363 9.33 -13.20 -6.80
N CYS A 364 8.81 -13.15 -8.03
CA CYS A 364 7.98 -14.21 -8.60
C CYS A 364 8.49 -14.66 -9.98
N LYS A 365 8.04 -15.83 -10.43
CA LYS A 365 8.17 -16.32 -11.82
C LYS A 365 6.80 -16.47 -12.47
N PRO A 366 6.65 -16.20 -13.78
CA PRO A 366 5.37 -16.36 -14.46
C PRO A 366 5.04 -17.85 -14.60
N GLU A 367 3.82 -18.25 -14.24
CA GLU A 367 3.37 -19.63 -14.41
C GLU A 367 3.20 -19.97 -15.89
N THR A 368 4.02 -20.88 -16.41
CA THR A 368 3.93 -21.33 -17.81
C THR A 368 2.92 -22.48 -17.98
N SER A 369 1.65 -22.23 -17.65
CA SER A 369 0.55 -23.17 -17.88
C SER A 369 -0.11 -22.97 -19.25
N GLN A 370 -0.27 -24.06 -20.02
CA GLN A 370 -1.12 -24.06 -21.21
C GLN A 370 -2.59 -24.03 -20.76
N LYS A 371 -3.18 -22.84 -20.60
CA LYS A 371 -4.63 -22.69 -20.37
C LYS A 371 -5.40 -23.05 -21.63
N LYS A 372 -5.68 -24.34 -21.79
CA LYS A 372 -6.58 -24.86 -22.80
C LYS A 372 -8.01 -24.60 -22.34
N ASP A 373 -8.74 -23.88 -23.19
CA ASP A 373 -10.16 -23.54 -23.10
C ASP A 373 -10.46 -22.30 -22.24
N GLY A 374 -11.61 -21.66 -22.51
CA GLY A 374 -12.13 -20.55 -21.70
C GLY A 374 -11.92 -19.12 -22.22
N VAL A 375 -11.28 -18.89 -23.39
CA VAL A 375 -11.11 -17.52 -23.90
C VAL A 375 -12.36 -17.02 -24.64
N THR A 376 -12.79 -15.80 -24.32
CA THR A 376 -13.80 -15.04 -25.06
C THR A 376 -13.16 -13.91 -25.84
N PHE A 377 -13.39 -13.84 -27.15
CA PHE A 377 -13.13 -12.64 -27.96
C PHE A 377 -14.39 -11.80 -28.14
N TYR A 378 -14.19 -10.49 -28.29
CA TYR A 378 -15.23 -9.51 -28.58
C TYR A 378 -14.84 -8.76 -29.86
N ASP A 379 -15.63 -8.90 -30.92
CA ASP A 379 -15.50 -8.11 -32.15
C ASP A 379 -16.48 -6.94 -32.08
N TYR A 380 -15.95 -5.71 -32.17
CA TYR A 380 -16.70 -4.47 -31.97
C TYR A 380 -16.67 -3.64 -33.25
N THR A 381 -17.83 -3.55 -33.92
CA THR A 381 -17.96 -2.90 -35.22
C THR A 381 -18.29 -1.41 -35.08
N VAL A 382 -17.28 -0.56 -35.28
CA VAL A 382 -17.36 0.92 -35.19
C VAL A 382 -18.33 1.55 -36.20
N LYS A 383 -18.63 0.87 -37.31
CA LYS A 383 -19.78 1.16 -38.17
C LYS A 383 -20.31 -0.11 -38.84
N ALA A 384 -21.51 -0.54 -38.46
CA ALA A 384 -22.21 -1.66 -39.10
C ALA A 384 -22.78 -1.25 -40.47
N GLY A 385 -23.12 0.03 -40.64
CA GLY A 385 -23.51 0.62 -41.91
C GLY A 385 -24.63 1.64 -41.79
N THR A 386 -25.12 2.09 -42.94
CA THR A 386 -26.30 2.96 -43.07
C THR A 386 -27.52 2.14 -43.53
N MET A 387 -28.63 2.26 -42.82
CA MET A 387 -29.93 1.71 -43.21
C MET A 387 -30.63 2.57 -44.29
N LYS A 388 -31.67 2.00 -44.92
CA LYS A 388 -32.51 2.63 -45.95
C LYS A 388 -33.23 3.90 -45.49
N ASN A 389 -33.48 4.07 -44.20
CA ASN A 389 -34.04 5.29 -43.60
C ASN A 389 -32.97 6.40 -43.38
N GLY A 390 -31.69 6.11 -43.60
CA GLY A 390 -30.57 7.03 -43.37
C GLY A 390 -29.84 6.84 -42.03
N THR A 391 -30.40 6.07 -41.09
CA THR A 391 -29.75 5.82 -39.78
C THR A 391 -28.44 5.06 -39.95
N VAL A 392 -27.38 5.54 -39.30
CA VAL A 392 -26.11 4.82 -39.16
C VAL A 392 -26.13 4.04 -37.84
N HIS A 393 -25.54 2.85 -37.83
CA HIS A 393 -25.39 2.04 -36.62
C HIS A 393 -23.93 1.67 -36.34
N SER A 394 -23.60 1.61 -35.06
CA SER A 394 -22.26 1.44 -34.48
C SER A 394 -22.35 0.71 -33.14
N ILE A 395 -21.25 0.11 -32.69
CA ILE A 395 -21.08 -0.20 -31.26
C ILE A 395 -21.18 1.06 -30.39
N ASN A 396 -20.77 2.22 -30.89
CA ASN A 396 -20.84 3.49 -30.18
C ASN A 396 -22.24 4.15 -30.23
N ASP A 397 -23.29 3.44 -30.68
CA ASP A 397 -24.70 3.90 -30.64
C ASP A 397 -25.14 4.18 -29.20
N ILE A 398 -25.91 5.26 -28.99
CA ILE A 398 -26.35 5.66 -27.65
C ILE A 398 -27.21 4.61 -26.93
N SER A 399 -27.88 3.73 -27.69
CA SER A 399 -28.64 2.58 -27.17
C SER A 399 -27.80 1.51 -26.46
N ASN A 400 -26.48 1.51 -26.68
CA ASN A 400 -25.59 0.47 -26.16
C ASN A 400 -24.95 0.87 -24.82
N TYR A 401 -25.14 2.11 -24.38
CA TYR A 401 -24.62 2.62 -23.11
C TYR A 401 -25.64 2.41 -21.99
N SER A 402 -25.16 1.92 -20.85
CA SER A 402 -25.96 1.77 -19.63
C SER A 402 -26.39 3.11 -19.00
N GLN A 403 -25.68 4.19 -19.33
CA GLN A 403 -25.93 5.55 -18.84
C GLN A 403 -25.72 6.57 -19.97
N ASN A 404 -26.58 7.58 -20.05
CA ASN A 404 -26.45 8.70 -21.01
C ASN A 404 -25.78 9.90 -20.33
N THR A 405 -24.45 9.86 -20.19
CA THR A 405 -23.64 10.88 -19.51
C THR A 405 -22.86 11.76 -20.50
N ASN A 406 -22.58 12.99 -20.07
CA ASN A 406 -21.54 13.81 -20.69
C ASN A 406 -20.17 13.23 -20.30
N GLY A 407 -19.44 12.68 -21.28
CA GLY A 407 -18.26 11.85 -21.04
C GLY A 407 -18.64 10.37 -21.02
N LYS A 408 -18.24 9.67 -22.07
CA LYS A 408 -18.45 8.22 -22.28
C LYS A 408 -17.30 7.67 -23.13
N LEU A 409 -16.88 6.43 -22.87
CA LEU A 409 -15.81 5.75 -23.59
C LEU A 409 -16.30 5.27 -24.97
N THR A 410 -15.41 5.14 -25.95
CA THR A 410 -15.76 4.66 -27.30
C THR A 410 -14.81 3.58 -27.80
N VAL A 411 -15.33 2.61 -28.55
CA VAL A 411 -14.48 1.70 -29.35
C VAL A 411 -13.83 2.50 -30.48
N GLY A 412 -12.50 2.42 -30.57
CA GLY A 412 -11.71 2.97 -31.68
C GLY A 412 -11.23 4.42 -31.47
N GLU A 413 -10.43 4.91 -32.41
CA GLU A 413 -9.97 6.32 -32.40
C GLU A 413 -11.17 7.25 -32.61
N ASN A 414 -11.39 8.20 -31.70
CA ASN A 414 -12.54 9.12 -31.74
C ASN A 414 -12.72 9.86 -33.08
N LYS A 415 -11.63 10.17 -33.80
CA LYS A 415 -11.65 10.79 -35.15
C LYS A 415 -12.15 9.88 -36.28
N ARG A 416 -12.35 8.58 -36.01
CA ARG A 416 -12.84 7.56 -36.96
C ARG A 416 -14.25 7.08 -36.63
N ASN A 417 -14.84 7.55 -35.54
CA ASN A 417 -16.28 7.49 -35.38
C ASN A 417 -16.94 8.24 -36.55
N TYR A 418 -18.10 7.76 -36.97
CA TYR A 418 -18.83 8.36 -38.08
C TYR A 418 -19.78 9.43 -37.55
N ASP A 419 -19.81 10.56 -38.26
CA ASP A 419 -20.75 11.67 -38.09
C ASP A 419 -20.66 12.43 -36.75
N TYR A 420 -20.33 13.72 -36.87
CA TYR A 420 -20.13 14.66 -35.76
C TYR A 420 -21.46 15.06 -35.11
N ASP A 421 -22.53 15.18 -35.91
CA ASP A 421 -23.82 15.71 -35.46
C ASP A 421 -24.68 14.64 -34.76
N THR A 422 -24.34 13.36 -34.88
CA THR A 422 -25.13 12.23 -34.36
C THR A 422 -24.46 11.48 -33.19
N VAL A 423 -24.02 12.20 -32.15
CA VAL A 423 -23.79 11.64 -30.78
C VAL A 423 -22.54 10.74 -30.61
N TYR A 424 -21.79 10.43 -31.68
CA TYR A 424 -20.62 9.54 -31.63
C TYR A 424 -19.29 10.19 -31.19
N HIS A 425 -19.21 11.52 -31.18
CA HIS A 425 -18.00 12.26 -30.80
C HIS A 425 -18.11 12.86 -29.39
N ALA A 426 -18.13 11.99 -28.37
CA ALA A 426 -18.00 12.43 -26.98
C ALA A 426 -16.52 12.62 -26.60
N GLU A 427 -16.18 13.81 -26.09
CA GLU A 427 -14.97 13.96 -25.28
C GLU A 427 -15.22 13.35 -23.91
N CYS A 428 -14.29 12.49 -23.46
CA CYS A 428 -14.39 11.80 -22.18
C CYS A 428 -13.21 12.25 -21.32
N SER A 429 -13.36 13.37 -20.61
CA SER A 429 -12.32 13.92 -19.75
C SER A 429 -12.04 12.97 -18.59
N ALA A 430 -10.86 12.36 -18.59
CA ALA A 430 -10.34 11.57 -17.48
C ALA A 430 -10.00 12.48 -16.28
N SER A 431 -9.73 11.87 -15.12
CA SER A 431 -9.39 12.56 -13.88
C SER A 431 -8.10 13.41 -13.95
N ASP A 432 -7.22 13.13 -14.91
CA ASP A 432 -6.02 13.91 -15.21
C ASP A 432 -6.24 15.05 -16.24
N GLY A 433 -7.49 15.24 -16.70
CA GLY A 433 -7.89 16.25 -17.68
C GLY A 433 -7.66 15.87 -19.14
N ARG A 434 -7.15 14.67 -19.46
CA ARG A 434 -6.98 14.19 -20.85
C ARG A 434 -8.25 13.52 -21.38
N ASN A 435 -8.44 13.53 -22.69
CA ASN A 435 -9.57 12.84 -23.33
C ASN A 435 -9.27 11.32 -23.44
N ALA A 436 -10.00 10.49 -22.69
CA ALA A 436 -9.84 9.03 -22.64
C ALA A 436 -10.05 8.33 -24.00
N ASN A 437 -10.83 8.94 -24.91
CA ASN A 437 -11.02 8.45 -26.28
C ASN A 437 -9.92 8.94 -27.26
N GLY A 438 -8.90 9.63 -26.74
CA GLY A 438 -7.79 10.19 -27.51
C GLY A 438 -6.69 9.17 -27.81
N TYR A 439 -6.15 9.20 -29.04
CA TYR A 439 -5.01 8.36 -29.40
C TYR A 439 -3.73 8.80 -28.68
N ILE A 440 -3.24 7.95 -27.76
CA ILE A 440 -2.07 8.21 -26.91
C ILE A 440 -0.70 8.06 -27.60
N GLY A 441 -0.68 7.88 -28.93
CA GLY A 441 0.55 7.75 -29.72
C GLY A 441 1.08 6.32 -29.83
N LYS A 442 2.16 6.15 -30.59
CA LYS A 442 2.84 4.86 -30.79
C LYS A 442 3.84 4.57 -29.67
N ASP A 443 4.56 5.59 -29.24
CA ASP A 443 5.67 5.48 -28.30
C ASP A 443 5.15 5.76 -26.88
N MET A 444 4.27 4.86 -26.41
CA MET A 444 3.49 4.97 -25.17
C MET A 444 4.39 5.17 -23.94
N THR A 445 4.48 6.42 -23.48
CA THR A 445 5.31 6.85 -22.34
C THR A 445 4.49 7.48 -21.21
N ASN A 446 3.19 7.69 -21.43
CA ASN A 446 2.25 8.19 -20.43
C ASN A 446 0.80 7.80 -20.84
N PRO A 447 0.31 6.60 -20.50
CA PRO A 447 -1.08 6.20 -20.76
C PRO A 447 -2.07 6.97 -19.87
N ILE A 448 -3.35 6.92 -20.19
CA ILE A 448 -4.42 7.54 -19.39
C ILE A 448 -4.83 6.57 -18.28
N THR A 449 -4.82 7.03 -17.03
CA THR A 449 -5.12 6.24 -15.83
C THR A 449 -6.49 6.62 -15.24
N GLY A 450 -6.94 5.91 -14.19
CA GLY A 450 -8.22 6.21 -13.52
C GLY A 450 -9.47 5.92 -14.36
N LEU A 451 -9.39 5.07 -15.39
CA LEU A 451 -10.54 4.69 -16.23
C LEU A 451 -11.45 3.64 -15.55
N ILE A 452 -10.89 2.83 -14.65
CA ILE A 452 -11.54 1.75 -13.92
C ILE A 452 -11.67 2.16 -12.44
N SER A 453 -12.80 1.83 -11.80
CA SER A 453 -13.05 2.06 -10.37
C SER A 453 -12.69 0.87 -9.50
N SER A 454 -12.93 -0.34 -10.02
CA SER A 454 -12.85 -1.61 -9.31
C SER A 454 -12.98 -2.77 -10.30
N LEU A 455 -12.83 -4.01 -9.81
CA LEU A 455 -13.42 -5.18 -10.48
C LEU A 455 -14.82 -5.47 -9.91
N ASP A 456 -15.63 -6.23 -10.65
CA ASP A 456 -16.90 -6.78 -10.18
C ASP A 456 -16.72 -8.16 -9.51
N SER A 457 -17.80 -8.84 -9.15
CA SER A 457 -17.76 -10.19 -8.55
C SER A 457 -17.32 -11.31 -9.51
N ASN A 458 -17.01 -10.99 -10.76
CA ASN A 458 -16.60 -11.90 -11.84
C ASN A 458 -15.23 -11.48 -12.43
N ASP A 459 -14.45 -10.70 -11.66
CA ASP A 459 -13.17 -10.09 -12.04
C ASP A 459 -13.24 -9.20 -13.31
N GLN A 460 -14.42 -8.70 -13.70
CA GLN A 460 -14.58 -7.79 -14.84
C GLN A 460 -14.36 -6.33 -14.45
N PRO A 461 -13.77 -5.49 -15.33
CA PRO A 461 -13.47 -4.09 -15.02
C PRO A 461 -14.73 -3.23 -14.97
N VAL A 462 -14.94 -2.54 -13.85
CA VAL A 462 -15.99 -1.53 -13.67
C VAL A 462 -15.43 -0.17 -14.04
N PHE A 463 -16.03 0.52 -15.02
CA PHE A 463 -15.52 1.80 -15.52
C PHE A 463 -16.07 3.01 -14.74
N ASN A 464 -15.22 4.03 -14.55
CA ASN A 464 -15.61 5.34 -14.00
C ASN A 464 -16.47 6.19 -14.97
N TYR A 465 -16.65 5.73 -16.20
CA TYR A 465 -17.29 6.45 -17.31
C TYR A 465 -18.22 5.49 -18.05
N ALA A 466 -19.34 6.00 -18.58
CA ALA A 466 -20.26 5.17 -19.34
C ALA A 466 -19.58 4.55 -20.58
N ASP A 467 -19.83 3.27 -20.84
CA ASP A 467 -19.21 2.50 -21.90
C ASP A 467 -20.26 1.86 -22.83
N PRO A 468 -19.92 1.48 -24.08
CA PRO A 468 -20.85 0.89 -25.06
C PRO A 468 -21.12 -0.62 -24.83
N GLY A 469 -20.89 -1.11 -23.61
CA GLY A 469 -20.84 -2.52 -23.28
C GLY A 469 -19.52 -3.16 -23.72
N PHE A 470 -18.39 -2.65 -23.22
CA PHE A 470 -17.15 -3.40 -23.19
C PHE A 470 -17.34 -4.67 -22.35
N PHE A 471 -16.78 -5.79 -22.82
CA PHE A 471 -16.79 -7.10 -22.16
C PHE A 471 -18.18 -7.67 -21.82
N ASN A 472 -19.26 -7.03 -22.31
CA ASN A 472 -20.62 -7.55 -22.16
C ASN A 472 -20.78 -8.81 -23.01
N ASP A 473 -21.04 -9.93 -22.32
CA ASP A 473 -20.84 -11.29 -22.81
C ASP A 473 -22.01 -11.82 -23.70
N THR A 474 -22.58 -10.90 -24.50
CA THR A 474 -23.76 -11.07 -25.36
C THR A 474 -23.56 -10.36 -26.71
N ASP A 475 -24.08 -10.95 -27.80
CA ASP A 475 -24.13 -10.29 -29.11
C ASP A 475 -25.03 -9.03 -29.09
N ILE A 476 -24.67 -8.02 -29.88
CA ILE A 476 -25.60 -6.96 -30.31
C ILE A 476 -25.68 -7.02 -31.83
N ALA A 477 -26.88 -7.33 -32.33
CA ALA A 477 -27.18 -7.53 -33.74
C ALA A 477 -28.43 -6.76 -34.16
N ILE A 478 -28.43 -6.25 -35.39
CA ILE A 478 -29.50 -5.43 -35.94
C ILE A 478 -29.85 -5.95 -37.34
N THR A 479 -31.11 -6.34 -37.54
CA THR A 479 -31.63 -6.80 -38.85
C THR A 479 -32.33 -5.64 -39.54
N GLY A 480 -32.06 -5.42 -40.83
CA GLY A 480 -32.66 -4.31 -41.56
C GLY A 480 -32.26 -4.27 -43.03
N ASN A 481 -32.76 -3.25 -43.73
CA ASN A 481 -32.39 -2.99 -45.13
C ASN A 481 -31.21 -2.01 -45.16
N TRP A 482 -30.00 -2.52 -45.39
CA TRP A 482 -28.74 -1.77 -45.34
C TRP A 482 -28.23 -1.41 -46.71
N LYS A 483 -27.41 -0.34 -46.82
CA LYS A 483 -26.58 -0.12 -48.01
C LYS A 483 -25.63 -1.28 -48.22
N LYS A 484 -25.54 -1.79 -49.45
CA LYS A 484 -24.61 -2.85 -49.84
C LYS A 484 -23.17 -2.39 -49.68
N ILE A 485 -22.33 -3.24 -49.09
CA ILE A 485 -20.89 -2.98 -48.99
C ILE A 485 -20.22 -3.42 -50.30
N ASN A 486 -19.78 -2.45 -51.09
CA ASN A 486 -18.94 -2.67 -52.25
C ASN A 486 -17.51 -2.97 -51.79
N LYS A 487 -16.98 -4.14 -52.19
CA LYS A 487 -15.57 -4.53 -52.02
C LYS A 487 -14.82 -4.25 -53.32
N THR A 488 -13.70 -3.55 -53.26
CA THR A 488 -12.85 -3.22 -54.42
C THR A 488 -11.40 -3.54 -54.10
N TRP A 489 -10.62 -4.00 -55.08
CA TRP A 489 -9.20 -4.31 -54.90
C TRP A 489 -8.34 -3.24 -55.58
N ASN A 490 -7.69 -2.40 -54.76
CA ASN A 490 -6.89 -1.26 -55.21
C ASN A 490 -5.55 -1.28 -54.45
N ASN A 491 -4.42 -0.99 -55.12
CA ASN A 491 -3.09 -0.87 -54.51
C ASN A 491 -2.73 -1.99 -53.51
N ASN A 492 -2.99 -3.25 -53.89
CA ASN A 492 -2.76 -4.47 -53.10
C ASN A 492 -3.49 -4.54 -51.74
N LYS A 493 -4.63 -3.85 -51.61
CA LYS A 493 -5.54 -3.96 -50.47
C LYS A 493 -7.01 -4.05 -50.91
N TYR A 494 -7.85 -4.60 -50.05
CA TYR A 494 -9.30 -4.43 -50.19
C TYR A 494 -9.73 -3.08 -49.60
N GLU A 495 -10.48 -2.33 -50.39
CA GLU A 495 -11.21 -1.14 -49.96
C GLU A 495 -12.70 -1.47 -49.91
N TYR A 496 -13.36 -1.02 -48.84
CA TYR A 496 -14.78 -1.26 -48.60
C TYR A 496 -15.52 0.07 -48.57
N SER A 497 -16.66 0.16 -49.26
CA SER A 497 -17.46 1.38 -49.37
C SER A 497 -18.95 1.06 -49.44
N GLU A 498 -19.80 1.99 -49.04
CA GLU A 498 -21.26 1.80 -49.12
C GLU A 498 -21.79 2.21 -50.50
N GLY A 499 -22.50 1.29 -51.15
CA GLY A 499 -23.22 1.54 -52.39
C GLY A 499 -24.59 2.19 -52.19
N ASN A 500 -25.19 2.64 -53.29
CA ASN A 500 -26.53 3.24 -53.31
C ASN A 500 -27.67 2.21 -53.48
N THR A 501 -27.35 0.92 -53.41
CA THR A 501 -28.31 -0.21 -53.47
C THR A 501 -28.41 -0.89 -52.11
N TYR A 502 -29.54 -1.54 -51.85
CA TYR A 502 -29.87 -2.09 -50.54
C TYR A 502 -30.01 -3.62 -50.54
N SER A 503 -29.84 -4.24 -49.37
CA SER A 503 -30.16 -5.64 -49.07
C SER A 503 -30.69 -5.79 -47.66
N SER A 504 -31.57 -6.77 -47.45
CA SER A 504 -31.99 -7.19 -46.11
C SER A 504 -30.90 -8.08 -45.51
N GLU A 505 -30.29 -7.64 -44.41
CA GLU A 505 -29.16 -8.31 -43.76
C GLU A 505 -29.25 -8.12 -42.24
N THR A 506 -28.73 -9.08 -41.47
CA THR A 506 -28.39 -8.89 -40.06
C THR A 506 -26.92 -8.50 -39.95
N ARG A 507 -26.65 -7.40 -39.24
CA ARG A 507 -25.29 -6.91 -38.99
C ARG A 507 -25.06 -6.77 -37.50
N TYR A 508 -23.85 -7.10 -37.04
CA TYR A 508 -23.46 -7.04 -35.65
C TYR A 508 -22.77 -5.70 -35.35
N THR A 509 -23.07 -5.11 -34.21
CA THR A 509 -22.27 -4.02 -33.60
C THR A 509 -21.33 -4.58 -32.55
N ARG A 510 -21.74 -5.64 -31.83
CA ARG A 510 -20.85 -6.53 -31.05
C ARG A 510 -21.10 -7.99 -31.41
N LYS A 511 -20.05 -8.75 -31.68
CA LYS A 511 -20.10 -10.22 -31.82
C LYS A 511 -19.20 -10.86 -30.76
N VAL A 512 -19.73 -11.84 -30.03
CA VAL A 512 -19.04 -12.49 -28.92
C VAL A 512 -18.71 -13.94 -29.28
N TYR A 513 -17.44 -14.29 -29.08
CA TYR A 513 -16.82 -15.52 -29.55
C TYR A 513 -16.21 -16.28 -28.36
N LYS A 514 -17.00 -17.14 -27.72
CA LYS A 514 -16.65 -17.82 -26.46
C LYS A 514 -15.99 -19.18 -26.68
N ASN A 515 -15.31 -19.68 -25.65
CA ASN A 515 -14.68 -21.01 -25.59
C ASN A 515 -13.60 -21.24 -26.67
N TYR A 516 -12.94 -20.18 -27.14
CA TYR A 516 -11.85 -20.32 -28.09
C TYR A 516 -10.62 -20.91 -27.38
N LYS A 517 -10.02 -21.93 -28.01
CA LYS A 517 -8.79 -22.56 -27.55
C LYS A 517 -7.61 -21.79 -28.14
N LEU A 518 -6.85 -21.12 -27.29
CA LEU A 518 -5.65 -20.39 -27.68
C LEU A 518 -4.43 -21.02 -27.00
N GLU A 519 -3.52 -21.57 -27.81
CA GLU A 519 -2.21 -21.99 -27.31
C GLU A 519 -1.29 -20.78 -27.26
N PHE A 520 -1.47 -19.95 -26.22
CA PHE A 520 -0.45 -18.99 -25.83
C PHE A 520 0.76 -19.74 -25.26
N GLU A 521 1.95 -19.44 -25.77
CA GLU A 521 3.13 -19.51 -24.91
C GLU A 521 3.04 -18.33 -23.91
N ASN A 522 3.16 -18.59 -22.61
CA ASN A 522 3.17 -17.54 -21.57
C ASN A 522 4.52 -16.78 -21.58
N HIS A 523 4.82 -16.11 -22.68
CA HIS A 523 5.97 -15.23 -22.86
C HIS A 523 5.52 -13.76 -22.74
N LYS A 524 5.62 -13.20 -21.52
CA LYS A 524 5.33 -11.79 -21.17
C LYS A 524 3.96 -11.26 -21.66
N ILE A 525 2.95 -11.39 -20.81
CA ILE A 525 1.92 -10.34 -20.71
C ILE A 525 2.36 -9.42 -19.58
N MET A 526 2.92 -8.27 -19.93
CA MET A 526 3.23 -7.20 -18.96
C MET A 526 1.96 -6.39 -18.73
N SER A 527 1.30 -6.59 -17.60
CA SER A 527 0.37 -5.61 -17.04
C SER A 527 1.18 -4.61 -16.21
N ASP A 528 1.86 -3.69 -16.89
CA ASP A 528 2.16 -2.40 -16.27
C ASP A 528 0.80 -1.76 -15.86
N TYR A 529 0.80 -0.90 -14.83
CA TYR A 529 -0.37 -0.18 -14.30
C TYR A 529 -1.39 -0.99 -13.47
N CYS A 530 -1.03 -1.26 -12.22
CA CYS A 530 -1.97 -1.41 -11.11
C CYS A 530 -1.48 -0.62 -9.88
N SER A 531 -1.90 0.64 -9.76
CA SER A 531 -1.84 1.44 -8.51
C SER A 531 -2.44 2.85 -8.72
N PRO A 532 -3.17 3.42 -7.74
CA PRO A 532 -3.99 2.78 -6.71
C PRO A 532 -5.47 2.65 -7.11
#